data_AF-A0A1Y2ILX6-F1
#
_entry.id   AF-A0A1Y2ILX6-F1
#
_cell.length_a   1.000
_cell.length_b   1.000
_cell.length_c   1.000
_cell.angle_alpha   90.00
_cell.angle_beta   90.00
_cell.angle_gamma   90.00
#
_symmetry.space_group_name_H-M   'P 1'
#
loop_
_entity.id
_entity.type
_entity.pdbx_description
1 polymer ?
#
loop_
_entity_poly.entity_id
_entity_poly.type
_entity_poly.pdbx_seq_one_letter_code
_entity_poly.pdbx_strand_id
1 'polypeptide(L)'
;MCTTHEPRYRIQGRRRVPRRTYSTLLFGPQVQHMYLCPETANDLGWRARITEELLELLKAGQPLGDLKDFCWGLDYLQAVQEGVIKPEDMLLMFSIDGAQLYESKMSDCWVYIWVIYELGPEKRYKKRYVLPGAVIPGPEKPKNIESFIFPGLYHIAALQREGLMVWD
;
A
#
# COMPACT_ATOMS: atom_id res chain seq x y z
N MET A 1 -23.50 -1.43 -5.76
CA MET A 1 -23.97 -2.62 -6.51
C MET A 1 -23.34 -2.61 -7.89
N CYS A 2 -22.73 -3.71 -8.33
CA CYS A 2 -22.14 -3.83 -9.66
C CYS A 2 -23.23 -3.64 -10.73
N THR A 3 -23.15 -2.56 -11.51
CA THR A 3 -24.15 -2.20 -12.52
C THR A 3 -24.27 -3.20 -13.67
N THR A 4 -23.29 -4.09 -13.81
CA THR A 4 -23.34 -5.18 -14.78
C THR A 4 -23.69 -6.49 -14.09
N HIS A 5 -24.88 -7.02 -14.37
CA HIS A 5 -25.37 -8.32 -13.90
C HIS A 5 -24.73 -9.48 -14.67
N GLU A 6 -23.52 -9.29 -15.20
CA GLU A 6 -22.82 -10.32 -15.95
C GLU A 6 -22.34 -11.43 -14.99
N PRO A 7 -22.61 -12.71 -15.28
CA PRO A 7 -22.15 -13.80 -14.44
C PRO A 7 -20.62 -13.84 -14.35
N ARG A 8 -20.05 -13.99 -13.16
CA ARG A 8 -18.58 -14.09 -12.95
C ARG A 8 -17.92 -15.21 -13.76
N TYR A 9 -18.67 -16.27 -14.06
CA TYR A 9 -18.21 -17.43 -14.80
C TYR A 9 -18.91 -17.54 -16.15
N ARG A 10 -18.20 -18.02 -17.16
CA ARG A 10 -18.77 -18.58 -18.39
C ARG A 10 -18.89 -20.09 -18.23
N ILE A 11 -19.98 -20.65 -18.75
CA ILE A 11 -20.15 -22.11 -18.77
C ILE A 11 -19.54 -22.63 -20.07
N GLN A 12 -18.59 -23.54 -19.97
CA GLN A 12 -18.07 -24.31 -21.10
C GLN A 12 -18.37 -25.80 -20.83
N GLY A 13 -19.37 -26.34 -21.53
CA GLY A 13 -19.91 -27.67 -21.23
C GLY A 13 -20.49 -27.73 -19.81
N ARG A 14 -19.92 -28.57 -18.94
CA ARG A 14 -20.29 -28.67 -17.50
C ARG A 14 -19.39 -27.84 -16.58
N ARG A 15 -18.38 -27.14 -17.10
CA ARG A 15 -17.37 -26.42 -16.29
C ARG A 15 -17.71 -24.93 -16.19
N ARG A 16 -17.53 -24.37 -15.00
CA ARG A 16 -17.56 -22.93 -14.72
C ARG A 16 -16.16 -22.37 -14.89
N VAL A 17 -15.93 -21.58 -15.94
CA VAL A 17 -14.65 -20.94 -16.25
C VAL A 17 -14.73 -19.46 -15.86
N PRO A 18 -13.79 -18.92 -15.06
CA PRO A 18 -13.80 -17.51 -14.69
C PRO A 18 -13.67 -16.63 -15.94
N ARG A 19 -14.42 -15.51 -16.00
CA ARG A 19 -14.34 -14.58 -17.14
C ARG A 19 -13.02 -13.84 -17.23
N ARG A 20 -12.44 -13.50 -16.08
CA ARG A 20 -11.13 -12.88 -15.93
C ARG A 20 -10.49 -13.42 -14.65
N THR A 21 -9.18 -13.57 -14.69
CA THR A 21 -8.35 -13.94 -13.55
C THR A 21 -7.24 -12.92 -13.41
N TYR A 22 -6.81 -12.67 -12.19
CA TYR A 22 -5.69 -11.79 -11.87
C TYR A 22 -5.02 -12.32 -10.61
N SER A 23 -3.79 -11.87 -10.37
CA SER A 23 -3.02 -12.22 -9.18
C SER A 23 -2.99 -11.05 -8.22
N THR A 24 -3.18 -11.34 -6.94
CA THR A 24 -2.94 -10.39 -5.86
C THR A 24 -1.60 -10.71 -5.20
N LEU A 25 -0.76 -9.70 -5.07
CA LEU A 25 0.50 -9.73 -4.36
C LEU A 25 0.24 -9.18 -2.95
N LEU A 26 0.28 -10.07 -1.96
CA LEU A 26 -0.07 -9.73 -0.58
C LEU A 26 1.00 -8.81 0.02
N PHE A 27 0.57 -7.77 0.73
CA PHE A 27 1.48 -6.80 1.33
C PHE A 27 2.36 -7.42 2.43
N GLY A 28 1.77 -8.24 3.29
CA GLY A 28 2.46 -8.80 4.47
C GLY A 28 3.74 -9.56 4.12
N PRO A 29 3.70 -10.59 3.26
CA PRO A 29 4.89 -11.32 2.83
C PRO A 29 5.95 -10.45 2.16
N GLN A 30 5.53 -9.42 1.40
CA GLN A 30 6.46 -8.49 0.75
C GLN A 30 7.25 -7.68 1.79
N VAL A 31 6.56 -7.15 2.82
CA VAL A 31 7.23 -6.40 3.90
C VAL A 31 8.03 -7.31 4.81
N GLN A 32 7.56 -8.51 5.14
CA GLN A 32 8.36 -9.47 5.90
C GLN A 32 9.69 -9.79 5.21
N HIS A 33 9.69 -9.88 3.88
CA HIS A 33 10.93 -10.06 3.13
C HIS A 33 11.88 -8.86 3.25
N MET A 34 11.35 -7.64 3.33
CA MET A 34 12.16 -6.43 3.52
C MET A 34 12.89 -6.43 4.87
N TYR A 35 12.26 -6.97 5.92
CA TYR A 35 12.88 -7.11 7.25
C TYR A 35 14.01 -8.15 7.31
N LEU A 36 14.13 -9.05 6.33
CA LEU A 36 15.23 -10.02 6.29
C LEU A 36 16.60 -9.37 6.00
N CYS A 37 16.62 -8.11 5.58
CA CYS A 37 17.84 -7.36 5.31
C CYS A 37 18.02 -6.27 6.37
N PRO A 38 19.12 -6.28 7.17
CA PRO A 38 19.35 -5.29 8.22
C PRO A 38 19.32 -3.83 7.73
N GLU A 39 19.83 -3.58 6.52
CA GLU A 39 19.80 -2.24 5.91
C GLU A 39 18.36 -1.78 5.68
N THR A 40 17.52 -2.63 5.09
CA THR A 40 16.13 -2.28 4.80
C THR A 40 15.27 -2.26 6.07
N ALA A 41 15.52 -3.15 7.04
CA ALA A 41 14.91 -3.09 8.36
C ALA A 41 15.20 -1.76 9.06
N ASN A 42 16.47 -1.31 9.05
CA ASN A 42 16.85 0.00 9.58
C ASN A 42 16.13 1.14 8.84
N ASP A 43 16.01 1.07 7.52
CA ASP A 43 15.29 2.08 6.73
C ASP A 43 13.81 2.18 7.07
N LEU A 44 13.17 1.04 7.36
CA LEU A 44 11.77 0.96 7.80
C LEU A 44 11.57 1.55 9.20
N GLY A 45 12.62 1.82 9.96
CA GLY A 45 12.52 2.55 11.23
C GLY A 45 12.50 4.08 11.07
N TRP A 46 12.56 4.62 9.85
CA TRP A 46 12.73 6.07 9.65
C TRP A 46 11.57 6.88 10.20
N ARG A 47 10.31 6.48 9.94
CA ARG A 47 9.14 7.23 10.41
C ARG A 47 9.08 7.31 11.92
N ALA A 48 9.32 6.18 12.61
CA ALA A 48 9.31 6.13 14.07
C ALA A 48 10.35 7.11 14.67
N ARG A 49 11.60 7.05 14.20
CA ARG A 49 12.69 7.92 14.70
C ARG A 49 12.39 9.41 14.48
N ILE A 50 11.99 9.79 13.26
CA ILE A 50 11.66 11.19 12.97
C ILE A 50 10.46 11.67 13.76
N THR A 51 9.44 10.81 13.94
CA THR A 51 8.27 11.18 14.75
C THR A 51 8.65 11.42 16.20
N GLU A 52 9.50 10.57 16.78
CA GLU A 52 10.03 10.74 18.12
C GLU A 52 10.78 12.07 18.27
N GLU A 53 11.73 12.35 17.37
CA GLU A 53 12.47 13.63 17.36
C GLU A 53 11.53 14.85 17.30
N LEU A 54 10.51 14.82 16.43
CA LEU A 54 9.54 15.92 16.30
C LEU A 54 8.70 16.10 17.56
N LEU A 55 8.27 15.02 18.19
CA LEU A 55 7.52 15.08 19.44
C LEU A 55 8.38 15.59 20.60
N GLU A 56 9.67 15.28 20.64
CA GLU A 56 10.61 15.85 21.62
C GLU A 56 10.79 17.36 21.44
N LEU A 57 10.95 17.82 20.19
CA LEU A 57 11.01 19.26 19.88
C LEU A 57 9.74 19.99 20.36
N LEU A 58 8.56 19.43 20.09
CA LEU A 58 7.29 20.00 20.55
C LEU A 58 7.20 20.05 22.08
N LYS A 59 7.60 18.97 22.76
CA LYS A 59 7.62 18.93 24.24
C LYS A 59 8.57 19.96 24.83
N ALA A 60 9.70 20.22 24.16
CA ALA A 60 10.67 21.24 24.56
C ALA A 60 10.24 22.67 24.18
N GLY A 61 9.08 22.85 23.52
CA GLY A 61 8.63 24.15 23.03
C GLY A 61 9.50 24.71 21.90
N GLN A 62 10.27 23.85 21.22
CA GLN A 62 11.15 24.23 20.12
C GLN A 62 10.37 24.23 18.80
N PRO A 63 10.71 25.15 17.87
CA PRO A 63 10.10 25.17 16.55
C PRO A 63 10.51 23.93 15.74
N LEU A 64 9.56 23.35 15.01
CA LEU A 64 9.81 22.18 14.14
C LEU A 64 10.64 22.52 12.89
N GLY A 65 10.80 23.80 12.58
CA GLY A 65 11.43 24.29 11.36
C GLY A 65 10.54 24.12 10.13
N ASP A 66 11.16 24.04 8.96
CA ASP A 66 10.47 23.90 7.69
C ASP A 66 9.79 22.52 7.54
N LEU A 67 8.65 22.50 6.86
CA LEU A 67 7.91 21.28 6.51
C LEU A 67 8.73 20.45 5.51
N LYS A 68 9.38 19.38 5.97
CA LYS A 68 10.25 18.52 5.13
C LYS A 68 9.51 17.34 4.51
N ASP A 69 8.57 16.75 5.22
CA ASP A 69 7.80 15.58 4.80
C ASP A 69 6.49 15.51 5.59
N PHE A 70 5.64 14.51 5.33
CA PHE A 70 4.34 14.35 5.96
C PHE A 70 4.40 14.30 7.50
N CYS A 71 5.49 13.80 8.08
CA CYS A 71 5.66 13.72 9.53
C CYS A 71 5.67 15.08 10.23
N TRP A 72 6.00 16.17 9.52
CA TRP A 72 5.96 17.54 10.06
C TRP A 72 4.54 18.13 10.07
N GLY A 73 3.57 17.47 9.43
CA GLY A 73 2.20 17.92 9.39
C GLY A 73 1.55 17.88 10.77
N LEU A 74 0.86 18.95 11.16
CA LEU A 74 0.17 19.03 12.44
C LEU A 74 -0.88 17.91 12.59
N ASP A 75 -1.63 17.61 11.53
CA ASP A 75 -2.62 16.53 11.54
C ASP A 75 -1.99 15.16 11.84
N TYR A 76 -0.80 14.90 11.31
CA TYR A 76 -0.06 13.66 11.59
C TYR A 76 0.41 13.62 13.04
N LEU A 77 1.07 14.68 13.51
CA LEU A 77 1.59 14.73 14.88
C LEU A 77 0.46 14.66 15.91
N GLN A 78 -0.66 15.32 15.65
CA GLN A 78 -1.86 15.23 16.46
C GLN A 78 -2.42 13.79 16.47
N ALA A 79 -2.54 13.14 15.32
CA ALA A 79 -3.00 11.75 15.24
C ALA A 79 -2.08 10.78 16.01
N VAL A 80 -0.77 11.02 16.03
CA VAL A 80 0.17 10.24 16.87
C VAL A 80 -0.05 10.54 18.36
N GLN A 81 -0.16 11.81 18.74
CA GLN A 81 -0.39 12.22 20.14
C GLN A 81 -1.72 11.71 20.70
N GLU A 82 -2.76 11.64 19.88
CA GLU A 82 -4.07 11.08 20.23
C GLU A 82 -4.11 9.54 20.22
N GLY A 83 -3.02 8.89 19.79
CA GLY A 83 -2.92 7.44 19.72
C GLY A 83 -3.73 6.80 18.58
N VAL A 84 -4.17 7.62 17.61
CA VAL A 84 -4.79 7.13 16.35
C VAL A 84 -3.74 6.41 15.51
N ILE A 85 -2.51 6.91 15.50
CA ILE A 85 -1.34 6.27 14.91
C ILE A 85 -0.40 5.87 16.05
N LYS A 86 -0.16 4.57 16.21
CA LYS A 86 0.74 4.05 17.23
C LYS A 86 2.17 3.94 16.71
N PRO A 87 3.18 3.92 17.61
CA PRO A 87 4.57 3.70 17.23
C PRO A 87 4.79 2.41 16.42
N GLU A 88 4.02 1.36 16.73
CA GLU A 88 4.14 0.04 16.11
C GLU A 88 3.33 -0.10 14.80
N ASP A 89 2.49 0.88 14.47
CA ASP A 89 1.69 0.84 13.25
C ASP A 89 2.58 1.04 12.01
N MET A 90 2.13 0.50 10.87
CA MET A 90 2.72 0.85 9.58
C MET A 90 1.77 1.71 8.77
N LEU A 91 2.30 2.80 8.21
CA LEU A 91 1.53 3.67 7.33
C LEU A 91 1.74 3.32 5.86
N LEU A 92 0.64 3.21 5.14
CA LEU A 92 0.61 2.84 3.72
C LEU A 92 -0.24 3.82 2.93
N MET A 93 0.26 4.21 1.77
CA MET A 93 -0.57 4.82 0.74
C MET A 93 -0.93 3.76 -0.31
N PHE A 94 -2.22 3.63 -0.56
CA PHE A 94 -2.75 2.88 -1.69
C PHE A 94 -2.83 3.80 -2.91
N SER A 95 -2.34 3.34 -4.06
CA SER A 95 -2.52 4.03 -5.34
C SER A 95 -2.86 3.03 -6.43
N ILE A 96 -3.74 3.42 -7.35
CA ILE A 96 -4.14 2.60 -8.49
C ILE A 96 -4.28 3.48 -9.73
N ASP A 97 -3.71 3.03 -10.84
CA ASP A 97 -3.84 3.71 -12.12
C ASP A 97 -3.84 2.74 -13.30
N GLY A 98 -4.36 3.21 -14.44
CA GLY A 98 -4.21 2.56 -15.73
C GLY A 98 -2.80 2.75 -16.26
N ALA A 99 -2.25 1.69 -16.88
CA ALA A 99 -0.95 1.72 -17.54
C ALA A 99 -1.08 1.14 -18.94
N GLN A 100 -0.55 1.87 -19.92
CA GLN A 100 -0.43 1.40 -21.30
C GLN A 100 0.92 0.69 -21.45
N LEU A 101 0.87 -0.63 -21.67
CA LEU A 101 2.10 -1.45 -21.75
C LEU A 101 2.80 -1.41 -23.12
N TYR A 102 2.09 -1.02 -24.18
CA TYR A 102 2.63 -0.98 -25.54
C TYR A 102 2.15 0.25 -26.30
N GLU A 103 3.07 0.92 -27.00
CA GLU A 103 2.80 2.14 -27.78
C GLU A 103 1.76 1.93 -28.90
N SER A 104 1.73 0.74 -29.51
CA SER A 104 0.91 0.45 -30.69
C SER A 104 -0.16 -0.66 -30.50
N LYS A 105 -0.52 -1.01 -29.26
CA LYS A 105 -1.61 -1.95 -28.96
C LYS A 105 -2.46 -1.45 -27.81
N MET A 106 -3.79 -1.57 -27.95
CA MET A 106 -4.73 -1.41 -26.83
C MET A 106 -4.50 -2.54 -25.83
N SER A 107 -3.70 -2.29 -24.80
CA SER A 107 -3.49 -3.19 -23.66
C SER A 107 -3.33 -2.36 -22.41
N ASP A 108 -4.46 -1.83 -21.95
CA ASP A 108 -4.55 -0.99 -20.75
C ASP A 108 -4.75 -1.86 -19.52
N CYS A 109 -3.65 -2.31 -18.90
CA CYS A 109 -3.75 -2.95 -17.59
C CYS A 109 -3.94 -1.90 -16.50
N TRP A 110 -4.53 -2.28 -15.38
CA TRP A 110 -4.55 -1.42 -14.19
C TRP A 110 -3.63 -2.01 -13.16
N VAL A 111 -2.83 -1.18 -12.51
CA VAL A 111 -1.91 -1.62 -11.46
C VAL A 111 -2.23 -0.84 -10.20
N TYR A 112 -2.41 -1.55 -9.09
CA TYR A 112 -2.37 -0.89 -7.79
C TYR A 112 -1.11 -1.27 -7.03
N ILE A 113 -0.62 -0.31 -6.28
CA ILE A 113 0.63 -0.34 -5.53
C ILE A 113 0.39 0.08 -4.08
N TRP A 114 1.29 -0.35 -3.21
CA TRP A 114 1.44 0.10 -1.84
C TRP A 114 2.74 0.89 -1.74
N VAL A 115 2.64 2.13 -1.25
CA VAL A 115 3.79 2.96 -0.92
C VAL A 115 3.95 2.95 0.60
N ILE A 116 5.16 2.60 1.06
CA ILE A 116 5.47 2.40 2.48
C ILE A 116 5.95 3.71 3.09
N TYR A 117 5.18 4.28 4.01
CA TYR A 117 5.49 5.57 4.65
C TYR A 117 6.47 5.44 5.82
N GLU A 118 6.81 4.20 6.20
CA GLU A 118 7.92 3.90 7.11
C GLU A 118 9.28 4.32 6.55
N LEU A 119 9.41 4.38 5.22
CA LEU A 119 10.64 4.78 4.54
C LEU A 119 10.74 6.30 4.41
N GLY A 120 11.96 6.81 4.51
CA GLY A 120 12.27 8.22 4.26
C GLY A 120 12.04 8.65 2.80
N PRO A 121 11.92 9.96 2.55
CA PRO A 121 11.51 10.52 1.25
C PRO A 121 12.44 10.12 0.11
N GLU A 122 13.74 9.96 0.39
CA GLU A 122 14.75 9.54 -0.59
C GLU A 122 14.54 8.10 -1.12
N LYS A 123 13.82 7.26 -0.36
CA LYS A 123 13.62 5.85 -0.65
C LYS A 123 12.17 5.54 -1.02
N ARG A 124 11.18 6.16 -0.38
CA ARG A 124 9.74 5.86 -0.47
C ARG A 124 9.20 5.63 -1.88
N TYR A 125 9.63 6.43 -2.86
CA TYR A 125 9.15 6.36 -4.24
C TYR A 125 10.13 5.72 -5.24
N LYS A 126 11.24 5.16 -4.77
CA LYS A 126 12.14 4.40 -5.65
C LYS A 126 11.49 3.07 -6.00
N LYS A 127 11.64 2.63 -7.26
CA LYS A 127 11.05 1.39 -7.79
C LYS A 127 11.22 0.16 -6.89
N ARG A 128 12.36 0.04 -6.19
CA ARG A 128 12.64 -1.05 -5.25
C ARG A 128 11.66 -1.13 -4.06
N TYR A 129 11.08 0.00 -3.66
CA TYR A 129 10.30 0.16 -2.44
C TYR A 129 8.80 0.41 -2.68
N VAL A 130 8.39 0.51 -3.95
CA VAL A 130 6.98 0.58 -4.33
C VAL A 130 6.48 -0.84 -4.55
N LEU A 131 5.63 -1.34 -3.64
CA LEU A 131 5.20 -2.73 -3.66
C LEU A 131 3.98 -2.90 -4.57
N PRO A 132 4.03 -3.78 -5.58
CA PRO A 132 2.85 -4.09 -6.37
C PRO A 132 1.82 -4.84 -5.51
N GLY A 133 0.55 -4.52 -5.72
CA GLY A 133 -0.56 -5.19 -5.06
C GLY A 133 -1.40 -6.05 -6.01
N ALA A 134 -1.62 -5.61 -7.25
CA ALA A 134 -2.13 -6.46 -8.32
C ALA A 134 -1.88 -5.84 -9.70
N VAL A 135 -1.88 -6.70 -10.72
CA VAL A 135 -1.99 -6.30 -12.13
C VAL A 135 -3.33 -6.82 -12.66
N ILE A 136 -4.21 -5.90 -13.01
CA ILE A 136 -5.57 -6.16 -13.47
C ILE A 136 -5.57 -6.14 -15.00
N PRO A 137 -6.00 -7.23 -15.65
CA PRO A 137 -5.93 -7.33 -17.10
C PRO A 137 -6.92 -6.38 -17.79
N GLY A 138 -6.39 -5.64 -18.77
CA GLY A 138 -7.11 -4.82 -19.74
C GLY A 138 -7.84 -5.62 -20.81
N PRO A 139 -8.21 -5.02 -21.97
CA PRO A 139 -7.91 -3.65 -22.40
C PRO A 139 -8.94 -2.60 -21.96
N GLU A 140 -10.08 -3.01 -21.43
CA GLU A 140 -11.11 -2.09 -20.94
C GLU A 140 -10.90 -1.76 -19.45
N LYS A 141 -11.23 -0.53 -19.06
CA LYS A 141 -11.32 -0.12 -17.66
C LYS A 141 -12.16 -1.14 -16.86
N PRO A 142 -11.71 -1.56 -15.67
CA PRO A 142 -12.50 -2.41 -14.79
C PRO A 142 -13.89 -1.81 -14.53
N LYS A 143 -14.94 -2.52 -14.96
CA LYS A 143 -16.33 -2.13 -14.67
C LYS A 143 -16.63 -2.11 -13.18
N ASN A 144 -15.98 -3.01 -12.43
CA ASN A 144 -16.08 -3.12 -10.98
C ASN A 144 -14.66 -3.18 -10.40
N ILE A 145 -14.08 -2.01 -10.13
CA ILE A 145 -12.73 -1.90 -9.59
C ILE A 145 -12.64 -2.49 -8.17
N GLU A 146 -13.69 -2.35 -7.37
CA GLU A 146 -13.76 -2.88 -6.00
C GLU A 146 -13.54 -4.39 -5.98
N SER A 147 -14.06 -5.13 -6.96
CA SER A 147 -13.83 -6.57 -7.05
C SER A 147 -12.37 -6.97 -7.19
N PHE A 148 -11.54 -6.10 -7.78
CA PHE A 148 -10.10 -6.32 -7.94
C PHE A 148 -9.30 -5.87 -6.72
N ILE A 149 -9.71 -4.78 -6.09
CA ILE A 149 -9.05 -4.20 -4.91
C ILE A 149 -9.38 -4.99 -3.64
N PHE A 150 -10.59 -5.59 -3.57
CA PHE A 150 -11.10 -6.26 -2.38
C PHE A 150 -10.13 -7.28 -1.77
N PRO A 151 -9.51 -8.21 -2.52
CA PRO A 151 -8.58 -9.15 -1.90
C PRO A 151 -7.36 -8.49 -1.26
N GLY A 152 -6.84 -7.41 -1.86
CA GLY A 152 -5.74 -6.63 -1.31
C GLY A 152 -6.14 -5.93 -0.01
N LEU A 153 -7.27 -5.21 0.00
CA LEU A 153 -7.76 -4.53 1.21
C LEU A 153 -8.23 -5.50 2.29
N TYR A 154 -8.81 -6.64 1.91
CA TYR A 154 -9.17 -7.70 2.84
C TYR A 154 -7.93 -8.25 3.57
N HIS A 155 -6.82 -8.41 2.83
CA HIS A 155 -5.53 -8.76 3.42
C HIS A 155 -5.02 -7.69 4.39
N ILE A 156 -5.06 -6.41 4.00
CA ILE A 156 -4.68 -5.30 4.91
C ILE A 156 -5.55 -5.30 6.18
N ALA A 157 -6.87 -5.47 6.04
CA ALA A 157 -7.79 -5.53 7.17
C ALA A 157 -7.52 -6.75 8.08
N ALA A 158 -7.03 -7.86 7.54
CA ALA A 158 -6.56 -8.99 8.35
C ALA A 158 -5.31 -8.62 9.15
N LEU A 159 -4.32 -7.98 8.52
CA LEU A 159 -3.11 -7.51 9.21
C LEU A 159 -3.42 -6.48 10.30
N GLN A 160 -4.37 -5.57 10.07
CA GLN A 160 -4.79 -4.60 11.09
C GLN A 160 -5.42 -5.25 12.32
N ARG A 161 -6.07 -6.42 12.15
CA ARG A 161 -6.72 -7.16 13.25
C ARG A 161 -5.79 -8.14 13.95
N GLU A 162 -4.94 -8.82 13.18
CA GLU A 162 -4.15 -9.96 13.62
C GLU A 162 -2.68 -9.59 13.87
N GLY A 163 -2.24 -8.42 13.39
CA GLY A 163 -0.85 -7.99 13.38
C GLY A 163 -0.05 -8.59 12.22
N LEU A 164 1.15 -8.04 12.01
CA LEU A 164 2.15 -8.60 11.11
C LEU A 164 3.43 -8.86 11.91
N MET A 165 3.74 -10.13 12.14
CA MET A 165 5.00 -10.48 12.80
C MET A 165 6.17 -10.23 11.85
N VAL A 166 7.09 -9.37 12.28
CA VAL A 166 8.35 -9.05 11.60
C VAL A 166 9.51 -9.29 12.57
N TRP A 167 10.69 -9.59 12.03
CA TRP A 167 11.89 -9.82 12.81
C TRP A 167 12.90 -8.73 12.43
N ASP A 168 13.23 -7.91 13.41
CA ASP A 168 14.26 -6.86 13.38
C ASP A 168 15.57 -7.43 13.96
#